data_AF-A0A7J7GTL5-F1
#
_entry.id   AF-A0A7J7GTL5-F1
#
_cell.length_a   1.000
_cell.length_b   1.000
_cell.length_c   1.000
_cell.angle_alpha   90.00
_cell.angle_beta   90.00
_cell.angle_gamma   90.00
#
_symmetry.space_group_name_H-M   'P 1'
#
loop_
_entity.id
_entity.type
_entity.pdbx_description
1 polymer ?
#
loop_
_entity_poly.entity_id
_entity_poly.type
_entity_poly.pdbx_seq_one_letter_code
_entity_poly.pdbx_strand_id
1 'polypeptide(L)' 'MSRKLFDEMPERSVVSWTIMINGYLQFGRIEVAECLFREMPMRDVAAWNSMIYGYFCNGRVD' A
#
# COMPACT_ATOMS: atom_id res chain seq x y z
N MET A 1 1.26 13.04 7.43
CA MET A 1 2.37 13.69 6.69
C MET A 1 2.70 12.94 5.40
N SER A 2 2.86 11.61 5.45
CA SER A 2 3.24 10.79 4.28
C SER A 2 2.30 10.92 3.08
N ARG A 3 0.98 10.99 3.28
CA ARG A 3 0.01 11.07 2.17
C ARG A 3 0.10 12.36 1.36
N LYS A 4 0.24 13.53 2.00
CA LYS A 4 0.36 14.81 1.29
C LYS A 4 1.61 14.85 0.40
N LEU A 5 2.75 14.42 0.95
CA LEU A 5 4.00 14.35 0.18
C LEU A 5 3.86 13.38 -0.99
N PHE A 6 3.24 12.22 -0.76
CA PHE A 6 2.98 11.24 -1.82
C PHE A 6 2.03 11.78 -2.90
N ASP A 7 1.03 12.58 -2.53
CA ASP A 7 0.09 13.20 -3.47
C ASP A 7 0.77 14.32 -4.28
N GLU A 8 1.77 15.00 -3.71
CA GLU A 8 2.57 16.05 -4.36
C GLU A 8 3.72 15.52 -5.24
N MET A 9 4.04 14.21 -5.17
CA MET A 9 5.08 13.61 -6.02
C MET A 9 4.66 13.63 -7.50
N PRO A 10 5.42 14.29 -8.40
CA PRO A 10 5.10 14.33 -9.83
C PRO A 10 5.22 12.96 -10.48
N GLU A 11 6.17 12.14 -10.03
CA GLU A 11 6.30 10.73 -10.38
C GLU A 11 6.43 9.88 -9.12
N ARG A 12 5.61 8.83 -9.03
CA ARG A 12 5.61 7.89 -7.90
C ARG A 12 6.33 6.62 -8.32
N SER A 13 7.40 6.29 -7.61
CA SER A 13 8.10 5.02 -7.84
C SER A 13 7.33 3.85 -7.22
N VAL A 14 7.59 2.64 -7.70
CA VAL A 14 7.07 1.39 -7.10
C VAL A 14 7.33 1.36 -5.59
N VAL A 15 8.51 1.81 -5.16
CA VAL A 15 8.90 1.86 -3.75
C VAL A 15 8.02 2.83 -2.95
N SER A 16 7.69 4.02 -3.48
CA SER A 16 6.84 4.98 -2.75
C SER A 16 5.41 4.45 -2.56
N TRP A 17 4.85 3.75 -3.57
CA TRP A 17 3.58 3.04 -3.44
C TRP A 17 3.63 1.98 -2.33
N THR A 18 4.65 1.12 -2.36
CA THR A 18 4.82 0.03 -1.38
C THR A 18 4.99 0.56 0.05
N ILE A 19 5.72 1.67 0.24
CA ILE A 19 5.85 2.33 1.55
C ILE A 19 4.48 2.81 2.05
N MET A 20 3.69 3.47 1.21
CA MET A 20 2.37 3.97 1.60
C MET A 20 1.42 2.82 1.94
N ILE A 21 1.37 1.78 1.10
CA ILE A 21 0.55 0.59 1.31
C ILE A 21 0.91 -0.08 2.64
N ASN A 22 2.20 -0.37 2.89
CA ASN A 22 2.65 -0.98 4.15
C ASN A 22 2.31 -0.10 5.35
N GLY A 23 2.47 1.22 5.23
CA GLY A 23 2.08 2.15 6.28
C GLY A 23 0.61 2.01 6.65
N TYR A 24 -0.29 1.99 5.67
CA TYR A 24 -1.73 1.81 5.95
C TYR A 24 -2.06 0.42 6.51
N LEU A 25 -1.41 -0.64 6.02
CA LEU A 25 -1.59 -2.01 6.52
C LEU A 25 -1.15 -2.14 7.99
N GLN A 26 -0.05 -1.50 8.40
CA GLN A 26 0.42 -1.50 9.79
C GLN A 26 -0.56 -0.83 10.76
N PHE A 27 -1.34 0.14 10.30
CA PHE A 27 -2.36 0.80 11.12
C PHE A 27 -3.76 0.18 10.94
N GLY A 28 -3.87 -1.00 10.32
CA GLY A 28 -5.14 -1.70 10.09
C GLY A 28 -6.08 -0.99 9.12
N ARG A 29 -5.60 -0.01 8.35
CA ARG A 29 -6.39 0.72 7.36
C ARG A 29 -6.33 0.02 6.01
N ILE A 30 -6.81 -1.22 5.98
CA ILE A 30 -6.63 -2.14 4.84
C ILE A 30 -7.36 -1.63 3.61
N GLU A 31 -8.54 -1.03 3.77
CA GLU A 31 -9.33 -0.50 2.66
C GLU A 31 -8.58 0.63 1.94
N VAL A 32 -7.86 1.46 2.68
CA VAL A 32 -7.04 2.53 2.10
C VAL A 32 -5.81 1.97 1.40
N ALA A 33 -5.18 0.94 1.98
CA ALA A 33 -4.08 0.21 1.36
C ALA A 33 -4.51 -0.46 0.04
N GLU A 34 -5.70 -1.06 0.01
CA GLU A 34 -6.29 -1.65 -1.20
C GLU A 34 -6.53 -0.61 -2.28
N CYS A 35 -7.11 0.54 -1.93
CA CYS A 35 -7.33 1.62 -2.90
C CYS A 35 -6.01 2.06 -3.54
N LEU A 36 -4.97 2.27 -2.75
CA LEU A 36 -3.65 2.64 -3.27
C LEU A 36 -3.01 1.51 -4.10
N PHE A 37 -3.16 0.26 -3.68
CA PHE A 37 -2.68 -0.88 -4.46
C PHE A 37 -3.39 -0.96 -5.82
N ARG A 38 -4.69 -0.64 -5.88
CA ARG A 38 -5.45 -0.58 -7.15
C ARG A 38 -5.03 0.60 -8.03
N GLU A 39 -4.68 1.74 -7.44
CA GLU A 39 -4.18 2.92 -8.18
C GLU A 39 -2.75 2.74 -8.70
N MET A 40 -1.97 1.82 -8.12
CA MET A 40 -0.59 1.55 -8.52
C MET A 40 -0.51 1.09 -9.98
N PRO A 41 0.21 1.83 -10.87
CA PRO A 41 0.22 1.55 -12.31
C PRO A 41 0.97 0.26 -12.67
N MET A 42 1.99 -0.10 -11.88
CA MET A 42 2.74 -1.35 -12.03
C MET A 42 2.86 -2.02 -10.67
N ARG A 43 2.27 -3.22 -10.54
CA ARG A 43 2.31 -4.01 -9.30
C ARG A 43 3.33 -5.11 -9.45
N ASP A 44 4.42 -5.02 -8.69
CA ASP A 44 5.45 -6.05 -8.66
C ASP A 44 5.18 -7.07 -7.54
N VAL A 45 6.03 -8.09 -7.48
CA VAL A 45 5.92 -9.17 -6.48
C VAL A 45 5.96 -8.62 -5.05
N ALA A 46 6.75 -7.56 -4.82
CA ALA A 46 6.84 -6.93 -3.51
C ALA A 46 5.50 -6.32 -3.07
N ALA A 47 4.81 -5.60 -3.96
CA ALA A 47 3.50 -5.01 -3.67
C ALA A 47 2.44 -6.08 -3.36
N TRP A 48 2.44 -7.20 -4.08
CA TRP A 48 1.54 -8.34 -3.79
C TRP A 48 1.84 -9.00 -2.45
N ASN A 49 3.11 -9.25 -2.15
CA ASN A 49 3.54 -9.82 -0.87
C ASN A 49 3.14 -8.93 0.31
N SER A 50 3.28 -7.61 0.15
CA SER A 50 2.84 -6.62 1.13
C SER A 50 1.34 -6.74 1.43
N MET A 51 0.49 -6.84 0.40
CA MET A 51 -0.96 -6.98 0.60
C MET A 51 -1.32 -8.29 1.30
N ILE A 52 -0.76 -9.42 0.86
CA ILE A 52 -0.99 -10.74 1.48
C ILE A 52 -0.61 -10.73 2.96
N TYR A 53 0.59 -10.22 3.27
CA TYR A 53 1.06 -10.09 4.64
C TYR A 53 0.16 -9.16 5.47
N GLY A 54 -0.27 -8.04 4.87
CA GLY A 54 -1.19 -7.10 5.48
C GLY A 54 -2.53 -7.70 5.85
N TYR A 55 -3.14 -8.50 4.98
CA TYR A 55 -4.39 -9.21 5.28
C TYR A 55 -4.21 -10.22 6.40
N PHE A 56 -3.14 -11.01 6.35
CA PHE A 56 -2.80 -11.99 7.37
C PHE A 56 -2.65 -11.36 8.76
N CYS A 57 -1.82 -10.32 8.87
CA CYS A 57 -1.55 -9.67 10.16
C CYS A 57 -2.76 -8.95 10.75
N ASN A 58 -3.73 -8.55 9.93
CA ASN A 58 -4.95 -7.89 10.41
C ASN A 58 -6.14 -8.84 10.52
N GLY A 59 -5.94 -10.15 10.36
CA GLY A 59 -7.00 -11.15 10.51
C GLY A 59 -8.11 -11.06 9.47
N ARG A 60 -7.84 -10.44 8.30
CA ARG A 60 -8.77 -10.37 7.16
C ARG A 60 -8.46 -11.48 6.14
N VAL A 61 -8.30 -12.70 6.65
CA VAL A 61 -8.16 -13.91 5.85
C VAL A 61 -9.48 -14.66 6.00
N ASP A 62 -10.43 -14.38 5.11
CA ASP A 62 -11.65 -15.17 4.97
C ASP A 62 -11.43 -16.32 3.98
#